data_AF-A0A8H3R2R2-F1
#
_entry.id   AF-A0A8H3R2R2-F1
#
_cell.length_a   1.000
_cell.length_b   1.000
_cell.length_c   1.000
_cell.angle_alpha   90.00
_cell.angle_beta   90.00
_cell.angle_gamma   90.00
#
_symmetry.space_group_name_H-M   'P 1'
#
loop_
_entity.id
_entity.type
_entity.pdbx_description
1 polymer ?
#
loop_
_entity_poly.entity_id
_entity_poly.type
_entity_poly.pdbx_seq_one_letter_code
_entity_poly.pdbx_strand_id
1 'polypeptide(L)'
;MAYIPHTEPTGPPPAYLIAMNINQLLDTLRTNADTLLVDSQMTVGPNLININNDIKHIIRMIITHIIQVEDRANRVREELDTSTGLLRYLQEQNTATGREIHGIRQRLVVCQNERNGLLNERNGLLNERNRLLNERNNLVNANRGQAY
;
A
#
# COMPACT_ATOMS: atom_id res chain seq x y z
N MET A 1 -42.41 -11.49 40.15
CA MET A 1 -40.97 -11.62 39.85
C MET A 1 -40.44 -10.21 39.65
N ALA A 2 -39.79 -9.64 40.66
CA ALA A 2 -39.23 -8.29 40.56
C ALA A 2 -37.97 -8.33 39.70
N TYR A 3 -37.92 -7.48 38.67
CA TYR A 3 -36.74 -7.25 37.86
C TYR A 3 -35.65 -6.65 38.76
N ILE A 4 -34.58 -7.40 39.03
CA ILE A 4 -33.39 -6.88 39.72
C ILE A 4 -32.53 -6.19 38.64
N PRO A 5 -32.26 -4.89 38.75
CA PRO A 5 -31.46 -4.17 37.76
C PRO A 5 -30.06 -4.79 37.62
N HIS A 6 -29.46 -4.69 36.42
CA HIS A 6 -28.05 -4.96 36.21
C HIS A 6 -27.22 -4.11 37.18
N THR A 7 -26.72 -4.72 38.25
CA THR A 7 -25.86 -4.05 39.22
C THR A 7 -24.43 -4.14 38.70
N GLU A 8 -23.80 -3.00 38.46
CA GLU A 8 -22.35 -2.93 38.22
C GLU A 8 -21.59 -3.71 39.29
N PRO A 9 -20.44 -4.32 38.97
CA PRO A 9 -19.61 -4.94 39.98
C PRO A 9 -19.16 -3.91 41.02
N THR A 10 -19.09 -4.34 42.28
CA THR A 10 -18.80 -3.43 43.40
C THR A 10 -17.28 -3.23 43.54
N GLY A 11 -16.80 -2.00 43.36
CA GLY A 11 -15.38 -1.66 43.51
C GLY A 11 -14.55 -1.85 42.23
N PRO A 12 -13.22 -1.61 42.29
CA PRO A 12 -12.33 -1.83 41.16
C PRO A 12 -12.14 -3.34 40.89
N PRO A 13 -11.81 -3.73 39.64
CA PRO A 13 -11.49 -5.13 39.34
C PRO A 13 -10.37 -5.65 40.24
N PRO A 14 -10.52 -6.86 40.80
CA PRO A 14 -9.45 -7.52 41.53
C PRO A 14 -8.14 -7.59 40.74
N ALA A 15 -7.01 -7.39 41.44
CA ALA A 15 -5.67 -7.36 40.82
C ALA A 15 -5.34 -8.64 40.03
N TYR A 16 -5.84 -9.79 40.49
CA TYR A 16 -5.61 -11.07 39.83
C TYR A 16 -6.36 -11.18 38.48
N LEU A 17 -7.51 -10.53 38.32
CA LEU A 17 -8.21 -10.46 37.04
C LEU A 17 -7.50 -9.52 36.06
N ILE A 18 -6.97 -8.40 36.56
CA ILE A 18 -6.21 -7.44 35.73
C ILE A 18 -4.95 -8.09 35.12
N ALA A 19 -4.32 -9.02 35.84
CA ALA A 19 -3.13 -9.73 35.38
C ALA A 19 -3.43 -10.82 34.32
N MET A 20 -4.69 -11.17 34.09
CA MET A 20 -5.07 -12.22 33.14
C MET A 20 -5.15 -11.71 31.70
N ASN A 21 -4.70 -12.53 30.76
CA ASN A 21 -5.01 -12.33 29.35
C ASN A 21 -6.44 -12.79 29.01
N ILE A 22 -6.90 -12.47 27.80
CA ILE A 22 -8.30 -12.72 27.39
C ILE A 22 -8.71 -14.20 27.48
N ASN A 23 -7.80 -15.13 27.17
CA ASN A 23 -8.09 -16.56 27.26
C ASN A 23 -8.25 -17.00 28.72
N GLN A 24 -7.35 -16.51 29.60
CA GLN A 24 -7.43 -16.77 31.04
C GLN A 24 -8.71 -16.19 31.65
N LEU A 25 -9.14 -15.01 31.21
CA LEU A 25 -10.42 -14.41 31.62
C LEU A 25 -11.60 -15.27 31.18
N LEU A 26 -11.62 -15.78 29.94
CA LEU A 26 -12.68 -16.65 29.43
C LEU A 26 -12.76 -17.99 30.18
N ASP A 27 -11.61 -18.60 30.50
CA ASP A 27 -11.55 -19.83 31.29
C ASP A 27 -12.05 -19.62 32.72
N THR A 28 -11.69 -18.48 33.33
CA THR A 28 -12.17 -18.09 34.67
C THR A 28 -13.67 -17.81 34.66
N LEU A 29 -14.19 -17.14 33.62
CA LEU A 29 -15.62 -16.90 33.43
C LEU A 29 -16.40 -18.22 33.37
N ARG A 30 -15.90 -19.18 32.59
CA ARG A 30 -16.52 -20.51 32.45
C ARG A 30 -16.53 -21.25 33.78
N THR A 31 -15.39 -21.31 34.46
CA THR A 31 -15.26 -21.98 35.77
C THR A 31 -16.22 -21.38 36.81
N ASN A 32 -16.30 -20.05 36.85
CA ASN A 32 -17.21 -19.35 37.75
C ASN A 32 -18.68 -19.59 37.40
N ALA A 33 -19.03 -19.61 36.11
CA ALA A 33 -20.39 -19.93 35.65
C ALA A 33 -20.78 -21.38 35.97
N ASP A 34 -19.89 -22.35 35.75
CA ASP A 34 -20.09 -23.76 36.07
C ASP A 34 -20.32 -23.95 37.58
N THR A 35 -19.57 -23.21 38.41
CA THR A 35 -19.75 -23.24 39.88
C THR A 35 -21.14 -22.76 40.30
N LEU A 36 -21.75 -21.84 39.57
CA LEU A 36 -23.13 -21.36 39.84
C LEU A 36 -24.22 -22.38 39.45
N LEU A 37 -23.92 -23.39 38.62
CA LEU A 37 -24.89 -24.39 38.19
C LEU A 37 -25.08 -25.56 39.17
N VAL A 38 -24.18 -25.75 40.14
CA VAL A 38 -24.10 -26.99 40.95
C VAL A 38 -25.05 -26.98 42.18
N ASP A 39 -25.71 -25.87 42.52
CA ASP A 39 -26.31 -25.73 43.85
C ASP A 39 -27.83 -25.48 43.81
N SER A 40 -28.61 -26.55 44.03
CA SER A 40 -30.08 -26.53 43.95
C SER A 40 -30.79 -25.95 45.19
N GLN A 41 -30.04 -25.50 46.20
CA GLN A 41 -30.56 -24.83 47.41
C GLN A 41 -29.57 -23.77 47.92
N MET A 42 -29.34 -22.71 47.14
CA MET A 42 -28.37 -21.67 47.52
C MET A 42 -28.90 -20.79 48.65
N THR A 43 -28.27 -20.90 49.81
CA THR A 43 -28.21 -19.77 50.75
C THR A 43 -27.22 -18.77 50.15
N VAL A 44 -27.61 -17.51 49.92
CA VAL A 44 -26.73 -16.50 49.34
C VAL A 44 -25.59 -16.17 50.32
N GLY A 45 -24.48 -16.89 50.19
CA GLY A 45 -23.28 -16.70 50.99
C GLY A 45 -22.24 -15.80 50.30
N PRO A 46 -21.20 -15.36 51.04
CA PRO A 46 -20.14 -14.50 50.50
C PRO A 46 -19.45 -15.06 49.25
N ASN A 47 -19.31 -16.38 49.12
CA ASN A 47 -18.69 -17.01 47.96
C ASN A 47 -19.47 -16.75 46.66
N LEU A 48 -20.80 -16.80 46.71
CA LEU A 48 -21.66 -16.55 45.55
C LEU A 48 -21.64 -15.08 45.15
N ILE A 49 -21.56 -14.18 46.14
CA ILE A 49 -21.41 -12.75 45.91
C ILE A 49 -20.07 -12.46 45.22
N ASN A 50 -18.98 -13.10 45.68
CA ASN A 50 -17.66 -12.96 45.09
C ASN A 50 -17.61 -13.49 43.65
N ILE A 51 -18.10 -14.72 43.42
CA ILE A 51 -18.16 -15.35 42.09
C ILE A 51 -18.97 -14.47 41.12
N ASN A 52 -20.12 -13.95 41.55
CA ASN A 52 -20.94 -13.04 40.75
C ASN A 52 -20.21 -11.72 40.42
N ASN A 53 -19.51 -11.13 41.39
CA ASN A 53 -18.72 -9.92 41.16
C ASN A 53 -17.53 -10.17 40.21
N ASP A 54 -16.87 -11.32 40.33
CA ASP A 54 -15.78 -11.72 39.43
C ASP A 54 -16.29 -11.92 38.00
N ILE A 55 -17.41 -12.64 37.82
CA ILE A 55 -18.08 -12.78 36.51
C ILE A 55 -18.37 -11.42 35.88
N LYS A 56 -18.94 -10.49 36.65
CA LYS A 56 -19.25 -9.13 36.17
C LYS A 56 -17.98 -8.37 35.75
N HIS A 57 -16.91 -8.43 36.54
CA HIS A 57 -15.64 -7.81 36.21
C HIS A 57 -15.01 -8.42 34.95
N ILE A 58 -15.02 -9.75 34.83
CA ILE A 58 -14.51 -10.46 33.67
C ILE A 58 -15.28 -10.07 32.41
N ILE A 59 -16.62 -10.04 32.46
CA ILE A 59 -17.45 -9.61 31.33
C ILE A 59 -17.08 -8.19 30.90
N ARG A 60 -16.94 -7.26 31.85
CA ARG A 60 -16.56 -5.87 31.57
C ARG A 60 -15.17 -5.76 30.91
N MET A 61 -14.20 -6.55 31.39
CA MET A 61 -12.86 -6.60 30.79
C MET A 61 -12.90 -7.17 29.36
N ILE A 62 -13.66 -8.24 29.12
CA ILE A 62 -13.84 -8.83 27.79
C ILE A 62 -14.47 -7.81 26.82
N ILE A 63 -15.53 -7.11 27.23
CA ILE A 63 -16.16 -6.06 26.41
C ILE A 63 -15.16 -4.97 26.06
N THR A 64 -14.38 -4.51 27.03
CA THR A 64 -13.35 -3.48 26.81
C THR A 64 -12.31 -3.95 25.79
N HIS A 65 -11.89 -5.21 25.87
CA HIS A 65 -10.94 -5.79 24.93
C HIS A 65 -11.53 -5.90 23.51
N ILE A 66 -12.80 -6.32 23.39
CA ILE A 66 -13.49 -6.41 22.09
C ILE A 66 -13.52 -5.05 21.41
N ILE A 67 -13.93 -3.99 22.12
CA ILE A 67 -13.97 -2.62 21.59
C ILE A 67 -12.57 -2.18 21.11
N GLN A 68 -11.53 -2.45 21.90
CA GLN A 68 -10.15 -2.11 21.51
C GLN A 68 -9.69 -2.85 20.25
N VAL A 69 -10.07 -4.12 20.11
CA VAL A 69 -9.77 -4.94 18.92
C VAL A 69 -10.51 -4.42 17.70
N GLU A 70 -11.79 -4.07 17.83
CA GLU A 70 -12.60 -3.48 16.76
C GLU A 70 -12.03 -2.12 16.30
N ASP A 71 -11.68 -1.25 17.24
CA ASP A 71 -11.03 0.03 16.95
C ASP A 71 -9.70 -0.15 16.22
N ARG A 72 -8.90 -1.13 16.65
CA ARG A 72 -7.64 -1.45 15.97
C ARG A 72 -7.88 -1.98 14.56
N ALA A 73 -8.87 -2.85 14.37
CA ALA A 73 -9.21 -3.38 13.05
C ALA A 73 -9.70 -2.27 12.10
N ASN A 74 -10.49 -1.33 12.59
CA ASN A 74 -10.94 -0.16 11.82
C ASN A 74 -9.77 0.74 11.40
N ARG A 75 -8.85 1.05 12.32
CA ARG A 75 -7.63 1.82 11.98
C ARG A 75 -6.80 1.14 10.89
N VAL A 76 -6.54 -0.16 11.03
CA VAL A 76 -5.78 -0.93 10.03
C VAL A 76 -6.50 -0.93 8.68
N ARG A 77 -7.83 -1.01 8.66
CA ARG A 77 -8.61 -0.94 7.43
C ARG A 77 -8.49 0.42 6.74
N GLU A 78 -8.58 1.52 7.48
CA GLU A 78 -8.41 2.88 6.95
C GLU A 78 -6.99 3.11 6.39
N GLU A 79 -5.96 2.61 7.09
CA GLU A 79 -4.57 2.65 6.61
C GLU A 79 -4.40 1.83 5.33
N LEU A 80 -5.04 0.66 5.24
CA LEU A 80 -5.01 -0.20 4.06
C LEU A 80 -5.71 0.47 2.86
N ASP A 81 -6.88 1.07 3.08
CA ASP A 81 -7.63 1.79 2.04
C ASP A 81 -6.83 2.96 1.50
N THR A 82 -6.20 3.73 2.40
CA THR A 82 -5.30 4.84 2.04
C THR A 82 -4.10 4.35 1.23
N SER A 83 -3.43 3.31 1.71
CA SER A 83 -2.25 2.73 1.06
C SER A 83 -2.60 2.17 -0.33
N THR A 84 -3.76 1.51 -0.45
CA THR A 84 -4.28 1.00 -1.72
C THR A 84 -4.57 2.14 -2.70
N GLY A 85 -5.15 3.24 -2.22
CA GLY A 85 -5.38 4.45 -3.02
C GLY A 85 -4.08 5.05 -3.57
N LEU A 86 -3.05 5.18 -2.72
CA LEU A 86 -1.73 5.68 -3.12
C LEU A 86 -1.03 4.78 -4.14
N LEU A 87 -1.09 3.46 -3.95
CA LEU A 87 -0.52 2.50 -4.90
C LEU A 87 -1.17 2.62 -6.28
N ARG A 88 -2.50 2.74 -6.33
CA ARG A 88 -3.23 2.96 -7.58
C ARG A 88 -2.79 4.25 -8.28
N TYR A 89 -2.70 5.35 -7.53
CA TYR A 89 -2.22 6.63 -8.07
C TYR A 89 -0.80 6.51 -8.64
N LEU A 90 0.13 5.91 -7.90
CA LEU A 90 1.50 5.71 -8.37
C LEU A 90 1.57 4.82 -9.63
N GLN A 91 0.71 3.80 -9.71
CA GLN A 91 0.62 2.95 -10.90
C GLN A 91 0.12 3.72 -12.12
N GLU A 92 -0.88 4.59 -11.96
CA GLU A 92 -1.39 5.46 -13.02
C GLU A 92 -0.29 6.44 -13.50
N GLN A 93 0.43 7.07 -12.57
CA GLN A 93 1.54 7.97 -12.89
C GLN A 93 2.65 7.24 -13.64
N ASN A 94 3.11 6.09 -13.15
CA ASN A 94 4.13 5.29 -13.82
C ASN A 94 3.70 4.87 -15.24
N THR A 95 2.43 4.53 -15.42
CA THR A 95 1.87 4.18 -16.73
C THR A 95 1.87 5.40 -17.67
N ALA A 96 1.50 6.58 -17.17
CA ALA A 96 1.54 7.83 -17.94
C ALA A 96 2.97 8.19 -18.35
N THR A 97 3.91 8.21 -17.42
CA THR A 97 5.34 8.47 -17.70
C THR A 97 5.92 7.44 -18.68
N GLY A 98 5.54 6.16 -18.55
CA GLY A 98 5.95 5.12 -19.50
C GLY A 98 5.50 5.43 -20.93
N ARG A 99 4.27 5.93 -21.12
CA ARG A 99 3.75 6.35 -22.44
C ARG A 99 4.51 7.57 -22.98
N GLU A 100 4.81 8.55 -22.14
CA GLU A 100 5.58 9.72 -22.55
C GLU A 100 7.00 9.36 -23.01
N ILE A 101 7.70 8.53 -22.24
CA ILE A 101 9.03 8.01 -22.59
C ILE A 101 8.98 7.28 -23.92
N HIS A 102 7.96 6.44 -24.14
CA HIS A 102 7.78 5.74 -25.40
C HIS A 102 7.62 6.73 -26.57
N GLY A 103 6.77 7.74 -26.43
CA GLY A 103 6.58 8.78 -27.45
C GLY A 103 7.85 9.59 -27.74
N ILE A 104 8.63 9.95 -26.70
CA ILE A 104 9.91 10.63 -26.85
C ILE A 104 10.90 9.76 -27.64
N ARG A 105 10.98 8.46 -27.31
CA ARG A 105 11.86 7.51 -28.02
C ARG A 105 11.50 7.41 -29.50
N GLN A 106 10.21 7.35 -29.84
CA GLN A 106 9.77 7.34 -31.24
C GLN A 106 10.22 8.61 -31.99
N ARG A 107 9.99 9.80 -31.40
CA ARG A 107 10.43 11.06 -32.00
C ARG A 107 11.94 11.15 -32.16
N LEU A 108 12.70 10.62 -31.20
CA LEU A 108 14.16 10.58 -31.28
C LEU A 108 14.62 9.74 -32.48
N VAL A 109 14.01 8.58 -32.71
CA VAL A 109 14.32 7.72 -33.87
C VAL A 109 14.04 8.47 -35.17
N VAL A 110 12.90 9.15 -35.28
CA VAL A 110 12.57 9.96 -36.47
C VAL A 110 13.63 11.04 -36.71
N CYS A 111 13.98 11.81 -35.69
CA CYS A 111 15.00 12.86 -35.80
C CYS A 111 16.38 12.30 -36.19
N GLN A 112 16.76 11.13 -35.66
CA GLN A 112 18.00 10.46 -36.04
C GLN A 112 18.00 10.04 -37.51
N ASN A 113 16.87 9.55 -38.02
CA ASN A 113 16.73 9.17 -39.42
C ASN A 113 16.80 10.38 -40.35
N GLU A 114 16.13 11.49 -40.01
CA GLU A 114 16.20 12.75 -40.75
C GLU A 114 17.62 13.28 -40.83
N ARG A 115 18.34 13.32 -39.69
CA ARG A 115 19.75 13.71 -39.64
C ARG A 115 20.61 12.84 -40.55
N ASN A 116 20.40 11.53 -40.55
CA ASN A 116 21.15 10.62 -41.43
C ASN A 116 20.85 10.89 -42.91
N GLY A 117 19.59 11.20 -43.25
CA GLY A 117 19.18 11.62 -44.59
C GLY A 117 19.92 12.88 -45.04
N LEU A 118 19.92 13.92 -44.21
CA LEU A 118 20.64 15.17 -44.49
C LEU A 118 22.15 14.97 -44.65
N LEU A 119 22.76 14.10 -43.84
CA LEU A 119 24.17 13.76 -43.98
C LEU A 119 24.47 13.08 -45.32
N ASN A 120 23.61 12.18 -45.77
CA ASN A 120 23.73 11.51 -47.06
C ASN A 120 23.59 12.50 -48.22
N GLU A 121 22.60 13.40 -48.16
CA GLU A 121 22.41 14.45 -49.16
C GLU A 121 23.65 15.37 -49.25
N ARG A 122 24.14 15.83 -48.10
CA ARG A 122 25.38 16.64 -48.03
C ARG A 122 26.56 15.92 -48.67
N ASN A 123 26.74 14.63 -48.40
CA ASN A 123 27.81 13.84 -49.00
C ASN A 123 27.64 13.72 -50.52
N GLY A 124 26.40 13.54 -51.00
CA GLY A 124 26.09 13.54 -52.43
C GLY A 124 26.46 14.86 -53.12
N LEU A 125 26.09 15.99 -52.52
CA LEU A 125 26.44 17.32 -53.02
C LEU A 125 27.96 17.57 -53.04
N LEU A 126 28.69 17.10 -52.02
CA LEU A 126 30.15 17.21 -51.99
C LEU A 126 30.81 16.39 -53.11
N ASN A 127 30.32 15.18 -53.37
CA ASN A 127 30.80 14.34 -54.46
C ASN A 127 30.57 15.00 -55.82
N GLU A 128 29.37 15.54 -56.05
CA GLU A 128 29.03 16.23 -57.29
C GLU A 128 29.89 17.48 -57.50
N ARG A 129 30.09 18.28 -56.45
CA ARG A 129 30.99 19.44 -56.48
C ARG A 129 32.41 19.03 -56.86
N ASN A 130 32.92 17.93 -56.32
CA ASN A 130 34.26 17.44 -56.67
C ASN A 130 34.33 16.93 -58.11
N ARG A 131 33.27 16.28 -58.61
CA ARG A 131 33.16 15.88 -60.03
C ARG A 131 33.26 17.08 -60.95
N LEU A 132 32.47 18.12 -60.70
CA LEU A 132 32.46 19.36 -61.48
C LEU A 132 33.82 20.09 -61.43
N LEU A 133 34.48 20.11 -60.28
CA LEU A 133 35.84 20.69 -60.17
C LEU A 133 36.87 19.94 -61.02
N ASN A 134 36.81 18.60 -61.02
CA ASN A 134 37.70 17.78 -61.84
C ASN A 134 37.44 18.00 -63.33
N GLU A 135 36.18 18.05 -63.74
CA GLU A 135 35.79 18.36 -65.12
C GLU A 135 36.31 19.73 -65.57
N ARG A 136 36.14 20.77 -64.73
CA ARG A 136 36.70 22.10 -64.97
C ARG A 136 38.22 22.07 -65.12
N ASN A 137 38.92 21.37 -64.22
CA ASN A 137 40.38 21.27 -64.27
C ASN A 137 40.85 20.59 -65.57
N ASN A 138 40.16 19.53 -66.01
CA ASN A 138 40.46 18.86 -67.27
C ASN A 138 40.28 19.79 -68.47
N LEU A 139 39.19 20.56 -68.52
CA LEU A 139 38.95 21.55 -69.57
C LEU A 139 40.04 22.64 -69.61
N VAL A 140 40.45 23.15 -68.45
CA VAL A 140 41.53 24.14 -68.35
C VAL A 140 42.85 23.58 -68.87
N ASN A 141 43.17 22.32 -68.53
CA ASN A 141 44.39 21.67 -69.00
C ASN A 141 44.35 21.37 -70.51
N ALA A 142 43.20 20.95 -71.05
CA ALA A 142 43.03 20.75 -72.47
C ALA A 142 43.26 22.05 -73.27
N ASN A 143 42.68 23.17 -72.82
CA ASN A 143 42.89 24.48 -73.44
C ASN A 143 44.36 24.93 -73.36
N ARG A 144 45.06 24.63 -72.27
CA ARG A 144 46.51 24.93 -72.15
C ARG A 144 47.36 24.06 -73.07
N GLY A 145 46.99 22.81 -73.28
CA GLY A 145 47.70 21.88 -74.18
C GLY A 145 47.54 22.20 -75.67
N GLN A 146 46.47 22.90 -76.06
CA GLN A 146 46.27 23.37 -77.44
C GLN A 146 46.95 24.71 -77.76
N ALA A 147 47.51 25.39 -76.74
CA ALA A 147 48.16 26.70 -76.88
C ALA A 147 49.68 26.63 -77.14
N TYR A 148 50.22 25.42 -77.39
CA TYR A 148 51.63 25.16 -77.71
C TYR A 148 51.78 24.44 -79.05
#